data_AF-A0A7C2ANQ6-F1
#
_entry.id   AF-A0A7C2ANQ6-F1
#
_cell.length_a   1.000
_cell.length_b   1.000
_cell.length_c   1.000
_cell.angle_alpha   90.00
_cell.angle_beta   90.00
_cell.angle_gamma   90.00
#
_symmetry.space_group_name_H-M   'P 1'
#
loop_
_entity.id
_entity.type
_entity.pdbx_description
1 polymer ?
#
loop_
_entity_poly.entity_id
_entity_poly.type
_entity_poly.pdbx_seq_one_letter_code
_entity_poly.pdbx_strand_id
1 'polypeptide(L)'
;MVFTDKENLLNLLQSTPLSRREAEAIQRELQKKVIARNDFDEIRTVAGVDLAPVKNKGKLVCGIIVFSYPELREFERVCATVEDKFPYIPGLLAFREGPAIIEAFKKLRNKPDLLMIDGQGIAHPRGLGIASHVGVILDIPSIGVAKEKLYGRYREPPDTQGAWTPLVDTRRGNTIGAVVRTKKGVRPVFVSIGHKVDLVTAVKITLNCTRGYRIPEPTRLADIFVNQLKNTER
;
A
#
# COMPACT_ATOMS: atom_id res chain seq x y z
N MET A 1 -32.55 7.94 -8.68
CA MET A 1 -31.44 8.88 -8.44
C MET A 1 -30.19 8.07 -8.19
N VAL A 2 -29.25 8.11 -9.13
CA VAL A 2 -28.00 7.35 -9.08
C VAL A 2 -27.02 8.14 -8.22
N PHE A 3 -27.04 7.89 -6.91
CA PHE A 3 -25.96 8.33 -6.02
C PHE A 3 -24.76 7.41 -6.30
N THR A 4 -23.76 7.98 -6.96
CA THR A 4 -22.55 7.32 -7.44
C THR A 4 -21.81 6.59 -6.31
N ASP A 5 -21.40 5.34 -6.57
CA ASP A 5 -20.64 4.41 -5.72
C ASP A 5 -19.52 5.02 -4.84
N LYS A 6 -18.93 6.15 -5.23
CA LYS A 6 -17.79 6.79 -4.53
C LYS A 6 -18.13 7.37 -3.16
N GLU A 7 -19.27 8.05 -3.00
CA GLU A 7 -19.65 8.62 -1.69
C GLU A 7 -19.98 7.53 -0.67
N ASN A 8 -20.65 6.46 -1.10
CA ASN A 8 -20.92 5.29 -0.24
C ASN A 8 -19.63 4.55 0.15
N LEU A 9 -18.68 4.42 -0.77
CA LEU A 9 -17.35 3.84 -0.48
C LEU A 9 -16.58 4.70 0.52
N LEU A 10 -16.64 6.02 0.39
CA LEU A 10 -15.96 6.94 1.29
C LEU A 10 -16.59 6.96 2.69
N ASN A 11 -17.91 6.89 2.77
CA ASN A 11 -18.65 6.77 4.03
C ASN A 11 -18.35 5.45 4.75
N LEU A 12 -18.19 4.34 4.01
CA LEU A 12 -17.84 3.02 4.57
C LEU A 12 -16.48 3.00 5.30
N LEU A 13 -15.61 3.97 5.00
CA LEU A 13 -14.29 4.10 5.63
C LEU A 13 -14.27 4.99 6.86
N GLN A 14 -15.12 6.02 6.84
CA GLN A 14 -15.27 6.89 7.99
C GLN A 14 -16.04 6.17 9.10
N SER A 15 -16.89 5.20 8.75
CA SER A 15 -17.42 4.25 9.71
C SER A 15 -16.33 3.28 10.14
N THR A 16 -15.86 3.46 11.37
CA THR A 16 -15.06 2.43 12.05
C THR A 16 -15.97 1.20 12.21
N PRO A 17 -15.61 0.02 11.66
CA PRO A 17 -16.45 -1.16 11.79
C PRO A 17 -16.69 -1.47 13.27
N LEU A 18 -17.94 -1.71 13.65
CA LEU A 18 -18.35 -1.97 15.03
C LEU A 18 -17.96 -3.39 15.46
N SER A 19 -17.62 -4.26 14.51
CA SER A 19 -17.18 -5.62 14.79
C SER A 19 -16.18 -6.16 13.75
N ARG A 20 -15.42 -7.19 14.16
CA ARG A 20 -14.60 -7.97 13.23
C ARG A 20 -15.40 -8.54 12.06
N ARG A 21 -16.62 -9.02 12.30
CA ARG A 21 -17.49 -9.61 11.27
C ARG A 21 -17.86 -8.58 10.20
N GLU A 22 -18.17 -7.37 10.62
CA GLU A 22 -18.48 -6.25 9.73
C GLU A 22 -17.25 -5.84 8.91
N ALA A 23 -16.09 -5.68 9.55
CA ALA A 23 -14.84 -5.39 8.86
C ALA A 23 -14.51 -6.44 7.78
N GLU A 24 -14.68 -7.72 8.10
CA GLU A 24 -14.48 -8.81 7.15
C GLU A 24 -15.50 -8.81 6.00
N ALA A 25 -16.75 -8.41 6.25
CA ALA A 25 -17.76 -8.26 5.21
C ALA A 25 -17.40 -7.12 4.24
N ILE A 26 -16.98 -5.97 4.77
CA ILE A 26 -16.49 -4.83 3.98
C ILE A 26 -15.31 -5.26 3.11
N GLN A 27 -14.34 -6.00 3.66
CA GLN A 27 -13.21 -6.48 2.86
C GLN A 27 -13.64 -7.37 1.70
N ARG A 28 -14.65 -8.23 1.89
CA ARG A 28 -15.16 -9.11 0.83
C ARG A 28 -15.83 -8.33 -0.29
N GLU A 29 -16.57 -7.28 0.03
CA GLU A 29 -17.19 -6.44 -1.00
C GLU A 29 -16.16 -5.61 -1.76
N LEU A 30 -15.21 -4.99 -1.05
CA LEU A 30 -14.15 -4.21 -1.69
C LEU A 30 -13.20 -5.08 -2.52
N GLN A 31 -12.94 -6.32 -2.10
CA GLN A 31 -12.08 -7.24 -2.85
C GLN A 31 -12.60 -7.50 -4.26
N LYS A 32 -13.93 -7.52 -4.46
CA LYS A 32 -14.54 -7.70 -5.79
C LYS A 32 -14.27 -6.51 -6.72
N LYS A 33 -13.97 -5.34 -6.18
CA LYS A 33 -13.68 -4.11 -6.94
C LYS A 33 -12.20 -3.99 -7.31
N VAL A 34 -11.33 -4.90 -6.87
CA VAL A 34 -9.90 -4.87 -7.23
C VAL A 34 -9.71 -5.23 -8.71
N ILE A 35 -9.07 -4.34 -9.46
CA ILE A 35 -8.70 -4.56 -10.86
C ILE A 35 -7.24 -5.01 -10.91
N ALA A 36 -6.99 -6.25 -11.36
CA ALA A 36 -5.66 -6.86 -11.43
C ALA A 36 -5.04 -6.83 -12.83
N ARG A 37 -5.26 -5.72 -13.55
CA ARG A 37 -4.70 -5.41 -14.87
C ARG A 37 -4.33 -3.94 -14.90
N ASN A 38 -3.39 -3.56 -15.76
CA ASN A 38 -3.08 -2.15 -15.99
C ASN A 38 -4.33 -1.44 -16.52
N ASP A 39 -4.69 -0.35 -15.85
CA ASP A 39 -5.84 0.51 -16.19
C ASP A 39 -5.40 1.97 -16.03
N PHE A 40 -4.38 2.31 -16.81
CA PHE A 40 -3.74 3.62 -16.93
C PHE A 40 -2.94 3.65 -18.24
N ASP A 41 -2.76 4.84 -18.83
CA ASP A 41 -2.00 5.00 -20.08
C ASP A 41 -0.49 5.05 -19.81
N GLU A 42 -0.07 5.92 -18.89
CA GLU A 42 1.33 6.15 -18.55
C GLU A 42 1.46 6.49 -17.06
N ILE A 43 2.55 6.05 -16.43
CA ILE A 43 2.92 6.47 -15.07
C ILE A 43 4.06 7.49 -15.18
N ARG A 44 3.79 8.73 -14.81
CA ARG A 44 4.78 9.83 -14.74
C ARG A 44 5.14 10.21 -13.31
N THR A 45 4.31 9.79 -12.36
CA THR A 45 4.46 10.09 -10.94
C THR A 45 4.14 8.88 -10.08
N VAL A 46 4.96 8.67 -9.05
CA VAL A 46 4.74 7.63 -8.04
C VAL A 46 4.79 8.28 -6.67
N ALA A 47 3.86 7.94 -5.79
CA ALA A 47 3.90 8.36 -4.40
C ALA A 47 4.22 7.21 -3.46
N GLY A 48 5.18 7.44 -2.57
CA GLY A 48 5.46 6.56 -1.44
C GLY A 48 4.56 6.90 -0.26
N VAL A 49 4.00 5.87 0.37
CA VAL A 49 3.11 6.01 1.53
C VAL A 49 3.63 5.12 2.66
N ASP A 50 3.77 5.72 3.84
CA ASP A 50 4.04 4.98 5.07
C ASP A 50 3.32 5.63 6.26
N LEU A 51 3.20 4.88 7.35
CA LEU A 51 2.53 5.28 8.57
C LEU A 51 3.36 4.95 9.80
N ALA A 52 3.23 5.77 10.83
CA ALA A 52 3.82 5.48 12.14
C ALA A 52 2.85 5.83 13.28
N PRO A 53 2.86 5.04 14.37
CA PRO A 53 2.19 5.45 15.60
C PRO A 53 2.90 6.64 16.23
N VAL A 54 2.11 7.65 16.61
CA VAL A 54 2.57 8.79 17.41
C VAL A 54 2.63 8.32 18.87
N LYS A 55 3.84 8.35 19.45
CA LYS A 55 4.09 7.82 20.80
C LYS A 55 3.15 8.46 21.83
N ASN A 56 2.54 7.62 22.66
CA ASN A 56 1.75 8.02 23.84
C ASN A 56 0.53 8.92 23.57
N LYS A 57 0.04 8.97 22.32
CA LYS A 57 -1.08 9.87 21.95
C LYS A 57 -2.29 9.17 21.34
N GLY A 58 -2.28 7.84 21.17
CA GLY A 58 -3.39 7.11 20.54
C GLY A 58 -3.69 7.64 19.13
N LYS A 59 -2.64 7.99 18.38
CA LYS A 59 -2.72 8.61 17.05
C LYS A 59 -1.79 7.91 16.07
N LEU A 60 -2.17 7.95 14.79
CA LEU A 60 -1.36 7.53 13.66
C LEU A 60 -1.03 8.74 12.80
N VAL A 61 0.22 8.85 12.38
CA VAL A 61 0.64 9.82 11.37
C VAL A 61 0.94 9.08 10.06
N CYS A 62 0.33 9.54 8.97
CA CYS A 62 0.63 9.10 7.62
C CYS A 62 1.47 10.15 6.91
N GLY A 63 2.48 9.70 6.17
CA GLY A 63 3.29 10.53 5.28
C GLY A 63 3.13 10.05 3.84
N ILE A 64 2.91 10.99 2.92
CA ILE A 64 2.91 10.73 1.48
C ILE A 64 3.95 11.62 0.84
N ILE A 65 4.84 11.04 0.02
CA ILE A 65 5.85 11.76 -0.75
C ILE A 65 5.68 11.41 -2.22
N VAL A 66 5.58 12.42 -3.08
CA VAL A 66 5.37 12.28 -4.53
C VAL A 66 6.65 12.57 -5.28
N PHE A 67 6.95 11.68 -6.23
CA PHE A 67 8.15 11.69 -7.05
C PHE A 67 7.80 11.71 -8.54
N SER A 68 8.65 12.34 -9.35
CA SER A 68 8.69 12.07 -10.79
C SER A 68 9.11 10.62 -11.03
N TYR A 69 8.64 10.02 -12.11
CA TYR A 69 8.99 8.67 -12.51
C TYR A 69 9.43 8.66 -13.98
N PRO A 70 10.57 8.01 -14.31
CA PRO A 70 11.36 7.11 -13.47
C PRO A 70 12.50 7.76 -12.66
N GLU A 71 12.72 9.09 -12.75
CA GLU A 71 13.91 9.73 -12.17
C GLU A 71 13.92 9.71 -10.63
N LEU A 72 12.73 9.64 -10.01
CA LEU A 72 12.51 9.72 -8.57
C LEU A 72 12.95 11.06 -7.96
N ARG A 73 12.66 12.17 -8.66
CA ARG A 73 12.82 13.51 -8.09
C ARG A 73 11.59 13.83 -7.27
N GLU A 74 11.78 13.99 -5.97
CA GLU A 74 10.72 14.44 -5.08
C GLU A 74 10.27 15.86 -5.45
N PHE A 75 8.96 16.11 -5.48
CA PHE A 75 8.42 17.45 -5.69
C PHE A 75 7.26 17.83 -4.76
N GLU A 76 6.71 16.88 -3.99
CA GLU A 76 5.65 17.16 -3.02
C GLU A 76 5.70 16.16 -1.87
N ARG A 77 5.43 16.63 -0.64
CA ARG A 77 5.15 15.76 0.51
C ARG A 77 4.06 16.35 1.38
N VAL A 78 3.21 15.49 1.94
CA VAL A 78 2.10 15.86 2.84
C VAL A 78 1.98 14.85 3.97
N CYS A 79 1.39 15.27 5.08
CA CYS A 79 1.07 14.38 6.19
C CYS A 79 -0.33 14.61 6.75
N ALA A 80 -0.87 13.58 7.39
CA ALA A 80 -2.08 13.69 8.20
C ALA A 80 -1.95 12.83 9.46
N THR A 81 -2.47 13.37 10.55
CA THR A 81 -2.53 12.68 11.84
C THR A 81 -3.99 12.41 12.16
N VAL A 82 -4.33 11.16 12.47
CA VAL A 82 -5.68 10.72 12.83
C VAL A 82 -5.67 9.98 14.16
N GLU A 83 -6.82 9.91 14.82
CA GLU A 83 -6.99 9.09 16.02
C GLU A 83 -6.96 7.60 15.68
N ASP A 84 -6.23 6.84 16.49
CA ASP A 84 -6.09 5.39 16.37
C ASP A 84 -7.27 4.68 17.06
N LYS A 85 -8.43 4.65 16.38
CA LYS A 85 -9.70 4.17 16.95
C LYS A 85 -9.93 2.66 16.79
N PHE A 86 -9.11 1.97 16.00
CA PHE A 86 -9.33 0.56 15.67
C PHE A 86 -8.22 -0.32 16.27
N PRO A 87 -8.55 -1.39 17.02
CA PRO A 87 -7.53 -2.23 17.63
C PRO A 87 -6.68 -2.94 16.57
N TYR A 88 -5.42 -3.26 16.92
CA TYR A 88 -4.56 -4.03 16.04
C TYR A 88 -5.08 -5.47 15.91
N ILE A 89 -5.72 -5.76 14.78
CA ILE A 89 -6.19 -7.10 14.42
C ILE A 89 -5.48 -7.52 13.13
N PRO A 90 -4.68 -8.61 13.16
CA PRO A 90 -4.03 -9.12 11.96
C PRO A 90 -5.01 -9.34 10.80
N GLY A 91 -4.68 -8.75 9.66
CA GLY A 91 -5.50 -8.78 8.45
C GLY A 91 -6.63 -7.75 8.38
N LEU A 92 -6.75 -6.84 9.36
CA LEU A 92 -7.67 -5.69 9.34
C LEU A 92 -6.95 -4.34 9.45
N LEU A 93 -5.63 -4.33 9.22
CA LEU A 93 -4.77 -3.13 9.36
C LEU A 93 -5.30 -1.92 8.59
N ALA A 94 -5.89 -2.16 7.42
CA ALA A 94 -6.40 -1.11 6.56
C ALA A 94 -7.56 -0.30 7.17
N PHE A 95 -8.34 -0.84 8.11
CA PHE A 95 -9.38 -0.06 8.83
C PHE A 95 -8.78 0.86 9.89
N ARG A 96 -7.60 0.49 10.39
CA ARG A 96 -6.84 1.29 11.36
C ARG A 96 -6.06 2.40 10.67
N GLU A 97 -5.40 2.09 9.58
CA GLU A 97 -4.41 2.96 8.92
C GLU A 97 -4.93 3.65 7.65
N GLY A 98 -5.87 3.03 6.94
CA GLY A 98 -6.46 3.58 5.71
C GLY A 98 -7.03 4.99 5.85
N PRO A 99 -7.75 5.33 6.94
CA PRO A 99 -8.24 6.70 7.15
C PRO A 99 -7.12 7.75 7.12
N ALA A 100 -5.96 7.47 7.72
CA ALA A 100 -4.84 8.39 7.73
C ALA A 100 -4.27 8.64 6.33
N ILE A 101 -4.19 7.57 5.50
CA ILE A 101 -3.75 7.66 4.11
C ILE A 101 -4.70 8.52 3.30
N ILE A 102 -6.01 8.31 3.45
CA ILE A 102 -7.04 9.07 2.73
C ILE A 102 -6.98 10.56 3.12
N GLU A 103 -6.86 10.87 4.40
CA GLU A 103 -6.74 12.26 4.88
C GLU A 103 -5.45 12.92 4.41
N ALA A 104 -4.32 12.21 4.36
CA ALA A 104 -3.09 12.73 3.78
C ALA A 104 -3.23 12.94 2.27
N PHE A 105 -3.83 11.99 1.55
CA PHE A 105 -4.02 12.05 0.09
C PHE A 105 -4.90 13.22 -0.34
N LYS A 106 -5.93 13.57 0.45
CA LYS A 106 -6.77 14.76 0.21
C LYS A 106 -5.95 16.06 0.18
N LYS A 107 -4.87 16.15 0.95
CA LYS A 107 -4.00 17.34 1.03
C LYS A 107 -3.05 17.50 -0.17
N LEU A 108 -2.87 16.46 -0.98
CA LEU A 108 -2.03 16.53 -2.18
C LEU A 108 -2.62 17.50 -3.20
N ARG A 109 -1.78 18.43 -3.66
CA ARG A 109 -2.05 19.33 -4.79
C ARG A 109 -1.94 18.58 -6.11
N ASN A 110 -0.95 17.70 -6.23
CA ASN A 110 -0.76 16.86 -7.41
C ASN A 110 -1.15 15.42 -7.08
N LYS A 111 -2.17 14.89 -7.76
CA LYS A 111 -2.56 13.48 -7.57
C LYS A 111 -1.55 12.59 -8.32
N PRO A 112 -0.91 11.63 -7.65
CA PRO A 112 0.05 10.74 -8.30
C PRO A 112 -0.66 9.79 -9.26
N ASP A 113 0.09 9.22 -10.20
CA ASP A 113 -0.44 8.18 -11.10
C ASP A 113 -0.47 6.80 -10.42
N LEU A 114 0.40 6.58 -9.42
CA LEU A 114 0.46 5.33 -8.66
C LEU A 114 0.87 5.53 -7.20
N LEU A 115 0.19 4.82 -6.30
CA LEU A 115 0.55 4.70 -4.88
C LEU A 115 1.39 3.44 -4.62
N MET A 116 2.56 3.63 -4.03
CA MET A 116 3.40 2.55 -3.47
C MET A 116 3.31 2.60 -1.94
N ILE A 117 2.67 1.59 -1.35
CA ILE A 117 2.35 1.56 0.09
C ILE A 117 3.23 0.50 0.78
N ASP A 118 3.85 0.84 1.93
CA ASP A 118 4.51 -0.14 2.80
C ASP A 118 3.45 -1.04 3.44
N GLY A 119 3.16 -2.15 2.77
CA GLY A 119 2.06 -3.02 3.12
C GLY A 119 1.72 -3.98 2.00
N GLN A 120 0.72 -4.82 2.24
CA GLN A 120 0.26 -5.82 1.28
C GLN A 120 -0.93 -5.30 0.48
N GLY A 121 -1.05 -5.74 -0.77
CA GLY A 121 -2.24 -5.66 -1.61
C GLY A 121 -3.03 -6.98 -1.58
N ILE A 122 -3.20 -7.62 -2.73
CA ILE A 122 -3.92 -8.90 -2.84
C ILE A 122 -3.21 -10.07 -2.13
N ALA A 123 -1.94 -9.91 -1.73
CA ALA A 123 -1.18 -10.87 -0.91
C ALA A 123 -1.67 -10.90 0.56
N HIS A 124 -2.94 -11.23 0.73
CA HIS A 124 -3.70 -11.12 1.96
C HIS A 124 -4.68 -12.30 2.08
N PRO A 125 -4.99 -12.83 3.28
CA PRO A 125 -5.89 -13.98 3.43
C PRO A 125 -7.29 -13.82 2.82
N ARG A 126 -7.70 -12.56 2.60
CA ARG A 126 -8.99 -12.18 1.98
C ARG A 126 -8.82 -11.47 0.63
N GLY A 127 -7.61 -11.42 0.06
CA GLY A 127 -7.35 -10.74 -1.21
C GLY A 127 -7.48 -9.21 -1.16
N LEU A 128 -7.46 -8.61 0.04
CA LEU A 128 -7.60 -7.16 0.24
C LEU A 128 -6.75 -6.67 1.42
N GLY A 129 -5.45 -6.48 1.18
CA GLY A 129 -4.57 -5.73 2.08
C GLY A 129 -4.73 -4.22 1.94
N ILE A 130 -3.96 -3.45 2.70
CA ILE A 130 -4.05 -1.98 2.75
C ILE A 130 -3.86 -1.32 1.38
N ALA A 131 -2.94 -1.84 0.55
CA ALA A 131 -2.69 -1.25 -0.76
C ALA A 131 -3.89 -1.41 -1.71
N SER A 132 -4.53 -2.58 -1.69
CA SER A 132 -5.74 -2.83 -2.47
C SER A 132 -6.94 -2.07 -1.91
N HIS A 133 -7.07 -2.05 -0.59
CA HIS A 133 -8.14 -1.33 0.09
C HIS A 133 -8.12 0.15 -0.30
N VAL A 134 -7.00 0.84 -0.06
CA VAL A 134 -6.85 2.26 -0.39
C VAL A 134 -6.95 2.51 -1.90
N GLY A 135 -6.35 1.66 -2.73
CA GLY A 135 -6.38 1.81 -4.19
C GLY A 135 -7.79 1.78 -4.76
N VAL A 136 -8.62 0.84 -4.31
CA VAL A 136 -10.05 0.74 -4.71
C VAL A 136 -10.83 1.99 -4.32
N ILE A 137 -10.57 2.50 -3.12
CA ILE A 137 -11.31 3.65 -2.56
C ILE A 137 -10.98 4.94 -3.31
N LEU A 138 -9.68 5.18 -3.45
CA LEU A 138 -9.17 6.37 -4.13
C LEU A 138 -9.27 6.24 -5.65
N ASP A 139 -9.67 5.06 -6.14
CA ASP A 139 -9.84 4.73 -7.56
C ASP A 139 -8.55 4.99 -8.36
N ILE A 140 -7.41 4.74 -7.71
CA ILE A 140 -6.06 5.05 -8.18
C ILE A 140 -5.22 3.75 -8.28
N PRO A 141 -4.33 3.63 -9.29
CA PRO A 141 -3.37 2.54 -9.32
C PRO A 141 -2.56 2.45 -8.02
N SER A 142 -2.42 1.24 -7.48
CA SER A 142 -1.67 1.03 -6.25
C SER A 142 -0.95 -0.31 -6.22
N ILE A 143 0.17 -0.35 -5.50
CA ILE A 143 0.96 -1.56 -5.23
C ILE A 143 1.32 -1.61 -3.75
N GLY A 144 1.32 -2.83 -3.20
CA GLY A 144 1.88 -3.09 -1.88
C GLY A 144 3.32 -3.56 -2.00
N VAL A 145 4.24 -2.94 -1.26
CA VAL A 145 5.63 -3.38 -1.13
C VAL A 145 5.96 -3.57 0.34
N ALA A 146 5.84 -4.81 0.81
CA ALA A 146 6.02 -5.13 2.23
C ALA A 146 7.42 -5.67 2.55
N LYS A 147 7.91 -5.31 3.74
CA LYS A 147 9.16 -5.81 4.33
C LYS A 147 9.10 -7.29 4.74
N GLU A 148 7.91 -7.78 5.08
CA GLU A 148 7.69 -9.13 5.61
C GLU A 148 6.48 -9.79 4.94
N LYS A 149 6.48 -11.13 4.91
CA LYS A 149 5.37 -11.92 4.34
C LYS A 149 4.19 -11.93 5.32
N LEU A 150 3.01 -11.51 4.86
CA LEU A 150 1.77 -11.71 5.62
C LEU A 150 1.09 -13.05 5.32
N TYR A 151 0.98 -13.41 4.04
CA TYR A 151 0.22 -14.56 3.57
C TYR A 151 0.87 -15.21 2.36
N GLY A 152 0.54 -16.48 2.08
CA GLY A 152 1.08 -17.24 0.96
C GLY A 152 2.32 -18.06 1.28
N ARG A 153 2.76 -18.82 0.28
CA ARG A 153 4.01 -19.59 0.27
C ARG A 153 4.88 -19.15 -0.91
N TYR A 154 6.20 -19.22 -0.75
CA TYR A 154 7.16 -18.84 -1.78
C TYR A 154 8.40 -19.71 -1.68
N ARG A 155 9.17 -19.71 -2.77
CA ARG A 155 10.58 -20.15 -2.76
C ARG A 155 11.45 -18.91 -2.77
N GLU A 156 12.57 -18.93 -2.05
CA GLU A 156 13.50 -17.81 -2.04
C GLU A 156 13.92 -17.46 -3.49
N PRO A 157 13.85 -16.18 -3.90
CA PRO A 157 14.31 -15.80 -5.23
C PRO A 157 15.83 -15.92 -5.33
N PRO A 158 16.39 -16.13 -6.54
CA PRO A 158 17.83 -16.08 -6.75
C PRO A 158 18.47 -14.84 -6.11
N ASP A 159 19.71 -14.97 -5.63
CA ASP A 159 20.45 -13.84 -5.05
C ASP A 159 21.09 -12.95 -6.13
N THR A 160 20.24 -12.47 -7.03
CA THR A 160 20.60 -11.52 -8.09
C THR A 160 19.57 -10.40 -8.10
N GLN A 161 20.02 -9.15 -8.21
CA GLN A 161 19.12 -8.01 -8.21
C GLN A 161 18.14 -8.10 -9.39
N GLY A 162 16.86 -7.87 -9.12
CA GLY A 162 15.79 -7.98 -10.09
C GLY A 162 15.15 -9.38 -10.17
N ALA A 163 15.79 -10.41 -9.63
CA ALA A 163 15.20 -11.74 -9.61
C ALA A 163 13.98 -11.79 -8.69
N TRP A 164 12.97 -12.57 -9.09
CA TRP A 164 11.78 -12.76 -8.27
C TRP A 164 11.18 -14.14 -8.47
N THR A 165 10.40 -14.58 -7.49
CA THR A 165 9.62 -15.82 -7.52
C THR A 165 8.15 -15.53 -7.20
N PRO A 166 7.21 -16.33 -7.70
CA PRO A 166 5.80 -16.16 -7.36
C PRO A 166 5.55 -16.34 -5.86
N LEU A 167 4.75 -15.46 -5.28
CA LEU A 167 4.08 -15.67 -4.01
C LEU A 167 2.72 -16.32 -4.28
N VAL A 168 2.50 -17.50 -3.73
CA VAL A 168 1.35 -18.36 -4.08
C VAL A 168 0.38 -18.47 -2.91
N ASP A 169 -0.92 -18.31 -3.19
CA ASP A 169 -2.00 -18.52 -2.23
C ASP A 169 -1.99 -19.96 -1.70
N THR A 170 -1.98 -20.13 -0.37
CA THR A 170 -1.89 -21.47 0.23
C THR A 170 -3.17 -22.29 0.10
N ARG A 171 -4.32 -21.64 -0.12
CA ARG A 171 -5.64 -22.29 -0.24
C ARG A 171 -6.01 -22.51 -1.69
N ARG A 172 -5.82 -21.50 -2.54
CA ARG A 172 -6.26 -21.51 -3.94
C ARG A 172 -5.18 -21.90 -4.94
N GLY A 173 -3.91 -21.79 -4.56
CA GLY A 173 -2.78 -22.15 -5.44
C GLY A 173 -2.47 -21.15 -6.55
N ASN A 174 -3.22 -20.06 -6.67
CA ASN A 174 -2.94 -18.98 -7.63
C ASN A 174 -1.87 -18.01 -7.12
N THR A 175 -1.21 -17.31 -8.04
CA THR A 175 -0.25 -16.25 -7.71
C THR A 175 -0.97 -15.03 -7.13
N ILE A 176 -0.48 -14.53 -6.00
CA ILE A 176 -1.01 -13.36 -5.26
C ILE A 176 0.04 -12.27 -5.05
N GLY A 177 1.25 -12.45 -5.59
CA GLY A 177 2.32 -11.49 -5.49
C GLY A 177 3.64 -12.05 -6.02
N ALA A 178 4.71 -11.32 -5.79
CA ALA A 178 6.07 -11.69 -6.14
C ALA A 178 6.98 -11.43 -4.94
N VAL A 179 7.96 -12.32 -4.74
CA VAL A 179 9.04 -12.13 -3.79
C VAL A 179 10.25 -11.66 -4.55
N VAL A 180 10.63 -10.40 -4.37
CA VAL A 180 11.54 -9.67 -5.27
C VAL A 180 12.86 -9.36 -4.58
N ARG A 181 13.97 -9.77 -5.20
CA ARG A 181 15.33 -9.41 -4.78
C ARG A 181 15.67 -8.01 -5.31
N THR A 182 15.33 -6.98 -4.54
CA THR A 182 15.64 -5.58 -4.87
C THR A 182 17.13 -5.24 -4.73
N LYS A 183 17.86 -5.99 -3.89
CA LYS A 183 19.29 -5.84 -3.65
C LYS A 183 19.92 -7.21 -3.37
N LYS A 184 21.12 -7.44 -3.90
CA LYS A 184 21.90 -8.67 -3.65
C LYS A 184 22.32 -8.76 -2.18
N GLY A 185 22.33 -9.97 -1.62
CA GLY A 185 22.82 -10.26 -0.28
C GLY A 185 21.92 -9.76 0.86
N VAL A 186 20.68 -9.33 0.57
CA VAL A 186 19.70 -8.91 1.58
C VAL A 186 18.37 -9.61 1.35
N ARG A 187 17.55 -9.70 2.41
CA ARG A 187 16.20 -10.29 2.35
C ARG A 187 15.35 -9.61 1.24
N PRO A 188 14.51 -10.38 0.52
CA PRO A 188 13.68 -9.82 -0.54
C PRO A 188 12.55 -8.96 0.04
N VAL A 189 11.81 -8.27 -0.83
CA VAL A 189 10.54 -7.60 -0.50
C VAL A 189 9.38 -8.38 -1.11
N PHE A 190 8.18 -8.18 -0.57
CA PHE A 190 6.95 -8.82 -1.04
C PHE A 190 6.14 -7.79 -1.81
N VAL A 191 6.08 -7.94 -3.13
CA VAL A 191 5.32 -7.06 -4.02
C VAL A 191 3.98 -7.71 -4.34
N SER A 192 2.90 -6.95 -4.22
CA SER A 192 1.57 -7.42 -4.59
C SER A 192 0.74 -6.32 -5.23
N ILE A 193 -0.17 -6.73 -6.12
CA ILE A 193 -1.12 -5.84 -6.77
C ILE A 193 -1.98 -5.17 -5.69
N GLY A 194 -2.08 -3.85 -5.74
CA GLY A 194 -3.08 -3.10 -4.98
C GLY A 194 -4.36 -2.98 -5.80
N HIS A 195 -4.36 -2.11 -6.81
CA HIS A 195 -5.49 -1.83 -7.69
C HIS A 195 -4.99 -1.29 -9.05
N LYS A 196 -5.73 -1.55 -10.14
CA LYS A 196 -5.49 -1.05 -11.52
C LYS A 196 -4.08 -1.27 -12.07
N VAL A 197 -3.42 -2.34 -11.64
CA VAL A 197 -2.08 -2.72 -12.09
C VAL A 197 -1.94 -4.24 -12.12
N ASP A 198 -1.22 -4.77 -13.10
CA ASP A 198 -0.86 -6.19 -13.09
C ASP A 198 0.41 -6.47 -12.27
N LEU A 199 0.68 -7.75 -11.97
CA LEU A 199 1.80 -8.12 -11.11
C LEU A 199 3.17 -7.84 -11.76
N VAL A 200 3.31 -8.08 -13.07
CA VAL A 200 4.57 -7.89 -13.79
C VAL A 200 4.96 -6.41 -13.77
N THR A 201 3.98 -5.53 -14.00
CA THR A 201 4.10 -4.09 -13.96
C THR A 201 4.39 -3.59 -12.55
N ALA A 202 3.71 -4.13 -11.53
CA ALA A 202 3.99 -3.82 -10.13
C ALA A 202 5.45 -4.14 -9.73
N VAL A 203 5.98 -5.30 -10.16
CA VAL A 203 7.38 -5.69 -9.95
C VAL A 203 8.33 -4.74 -10.69
N LYS A 204 8.05 -4.44 -11.96
CA LYS A 204 8.85 -3.51 -12.77
C LYS A 204 8.94 -2.12 -12.13
N ILE A 205 7.81 -1.56 -11.70
CA ILE A 205 7.75 -0.25 -11.04
C ILE A 205 8.52 -0.28 -9.73
N THR A 206 8.36 -1.35 -8.93
CA THR A 206 9.11 -1.52 -7.68
C THR A 206 10.61 -1.54 -7.91
N LEU A 207 11.10 -2.28 -8.91
CA LEU A 207 12.52 -2.35 -9.26
C LEU A 207 13.06 -1.01 -9.77
N ASN A 208 12.31 -0.30 -10.63
CA ASN A 208 12.68 1.03 -11.12
C ASN A 208 12.74 2.07 -9.99
N CYS A 209 12.01 1.84 -8.90
CA CYS A 209 12.03 2.68 -7.71
C CYS A 209 13.20 2.36 -6.76
N THR A 210 14.08 1.40 -7.05
CA THR A 210 15.22 1.08 -6.18
C THR A 210 16.42 2.00 -6.44
N ARG A 211 17.13 2.39 -5.36
CA ARG A 211 18.35 3.23 -5.39
C ARG A 211 19.45 2.63 -4.50
N GLY A 212 19.78 1.36 -4.71
CA GLY A 212 20.83 0.65 -3.97
C GLY A 212 20.44 0.18 -2.55
N TYR A 213 19.18 0.35 -2.16
CA TYR A 213 18.59 -0.11 -0.90
C TYR A 213 17.67 -1.32 -1.10
N ARG A 214 17.40 -2.05 -0.02
CA ARG A 214 16.39 -3.13 0.00
C ARG A 214 14.99 -2.59 -0.28
N ILE A 215 14.64 -1.47 0.34
CA ILE A 215 13.31 -0.86 0.22
C ILE A 215 13.36 0.17 -0.90
N PRO A 216 12.37 0.21 -1.82
CA PRO A 216 12.30 1.23 -2.86
C PRO A 216 12.28 2.64 -2.29
N GLU A 217 12.81 3.59 -3.04
CA GLU A 217 13.00 4.97 -2.62
C GLU A 217 11.70 5.65 -2.14
N PRO A 218 10.54 5.49 -2.81
CA PRO A 218 9.31 6.14 -2.36
C PRO A 218 8.88 5.73 -0.95
N THR A 219 8.78 4.42 -0.67
CA THR A 219 8.38 3.93 0.65
C THR A 219 9.48 4.09 1.69
N ARG A 220 10.76 3.99 1.29
CA ARG A 220 11.90 4.25 2.18
C ARG A 220 11.92 5.69 2.70
N LEU A 221 11.67 6.67 1.83
CA LEU A 221 11.63 8.08 2.20
C LEU A 221 10.37 8.43 2.98
N ALA A 222 9.22 7.80 2.65
CA ALA A 222 7.99 7.95 3.43
C ALA A 222 8.18 7.45 4.87
N ASP A 223 8.84 6.30 5.08
CA ASP A 223 9.20 5.75 6.40
C ASP A 223 10.07 6.71 7.20
N ILE A 224 11.11 7.27 6.58
CA ILE A 224 11.95 8.29 7.22
C ILE A 224 11.13 9.52 7.62
N PHE A 225 10.22 9.96 6.74
CA PHE A 225 9.40 11.15 6.99
C PHE A 225 8.42 10.95 8.16
N VAL A 226 7.67 9.84 8.21
CA VAL A 226 6.77 9.59 9.35
C VAL A 226 7.53 9.37 10.67
N ASN A 227 8.74 8.81 10.60
CA ASN A 227 9.60 8.67 11.77
C ASN A 227 10.13 10.01 12.30
N GLN A 228 10.26 11.04 11.45
CA GLN A 228 10.56 12.40 11.90
C GLN A 228 9.32 13.03 12.55
N LEU A 229 8.16 12.94 11.91
CA LEU A 229 6.90 13.54 12.38
C LEU A 229 6.47 13.03 13.76
N LYS A 230 6.59 11.73 14.03
CA LYS A 230 6.18 11.14 15.32
C LYS A 230 6.96 11.67 16.53
N ASN A 231 8.10 12.34 16.30
CA ASN A 231 8.92 12.96 17.36
C ASN A 231 8.69 14.48 17.48
N THR A 232 8.09 15.13 16.48
CA THR A 232 7.91 16.58 16.41
C THR A 232 6.54 17.04 16.87
N GLU A 233 5.50 16.20 16.81
CA GLU A 233 4.23 16.48 17.48
C GLU A 233 4.38 16.33 19.01
N ARG A 234 5.09 17.27 19.65
CA ARG A 234 5.10 17.48 21.10
C ARG A 234 3.81 18.14 21.55
#